data_AF-A0A177N3M7-F1
#
_entry.id   AF-A0A177N3M7-F1
#
_cell.length_a   1.000
_cell.length_b   1.000
_cell.length_c   1.000
_cell.angle_alpha   90.00
_cell.angle_beta   90.00
_cell.angle_gamma   90.00
#
_symmetry.space_group_name_H-M   'P 1'
#
loop_
_entity.id
_entity.type
_entity.pdbx_description
1 polymer ?
#
loop_
_entity_poly.entity_id
_entity_poly.type
_entity_poly.pdbx_seq_one_letter_code
_entity_poly.pdbx_strand_id
1 'polypeptide(L)'
;EPEIEKIEEPEPEPEPLPDTPDEAPARDLGLDAEGSAGSDGFGLVARKGGTGLFGGGNPYAWYGGIVKNQLVNLLSGRDELRRKGYTAIVKIWLKSDGSVERIELHRGSNDAEIDDILTRTLNKLTRVAEVPPPGMQQPIKLKITSRI
;
A
#
# COMPACT_ATOMS: atom_id res chain seq x y z
N GLU A 1 -27.49 3.77 -79.18
CA GLU A 1 -27.30 2.50 -78.45
C GLU A 1 -26.43 2.75 -77.24
N PRO A 2 -26.65 2.02 -76.13
CA PRO A 2 -26.15 2.35 -74.80
C PRO A 2 -24.86 1.59 -74.49
N GLU A 3 -23.94 2.21 -73.76
CA GLU A 3 -23.06 1.47 -72.85
C GLU A 3 -23.09 2.17 -71.50
N ILE A 4 -23.81 1.54 -70.58
CA ILE A 4 -23.96 1.94 -69.20
C ILE A 4 -22.64 1.58 -68.53
N GLU A 5 -21.84 2.60 -68.22
CA GLU A 5 -20.68 2.47 -67.33
C GLU A 5 -21.18 1.91 -65.99
N LYS A 6 -20.79 0.66 -65.72
CA LYS A 6 -21.02 -0.02 -64.45
C LYS A 6 -20.12 0.65 -63.41
N ILE A 7 -20.68 1.60 -62.68
CA ILE A 7 -20.09 2.19 -61.49
C ILE A 7 -19.98 1.05 -60.45
N GLU A 8 -18.77 0.59 -60.20
CA GLU A 8 -18.49 -0.30 -59.07
C GLU A 8 -18.52 0.56 -57.79
N GLU A 9 -19.60 0.45 -57.03
CA GLU A 9 -19.69 1.00 -55.68
C GLU A 9 -18.61 0.37 -54.78
N PRO A 10 -17.87 1.18 -54.01
CA PRO A 10 -16.88 0.66 -53.06
C PRO A 10 -17.59 -0.03 -51.89
N GLU A 11 -17.14 -1.24 -51.54
CA GLU A 11 -17.55 -1.94 -50.31
C GLU A 11 -17.29 -1.05 -49.09
N PRO A 12 -18.27 -0.88 -48.18
CA PRO A 12 -18.04 -0.15 -46.94
C PRO A 12 -17.14 -0.97 -46.00
N GLU A 13 -16.06 -0.35 -45.53
CA GLU A 13 -15.23 -0.88 -44.46
C GLU A 13 -16.10 -1.15 -43.20
N PRO A 14 -15.94 -2.31 -42.53
CA PRO A 14 -16.69 -2.57 -41.30
C PRO A 14 -16.19 -1.66 -40.17
N GLU A 15 -17.10 -0.86 -39.62
CA GLU A 15 -16.88 -0.08 -38.40
C GLU A 15 -16.53 -1.02 -37.22
N PRO A 16 -15.56 -0.66 -36.36
CA PRO A 16 -15.28 -1.43 -35.17
C PRO A 16 -16.46 -1.34 -34.18
N LEU A 17 -17.03 -2.51 -33.86
CA LEU A 17 -18.06 -2.65 -32.84
C LEU A 17 -17.57 -2.15 -31.48
N PRO A 18 -18.42 -1.48 -30.69
CA PRO A 18 -18.10 -1.12 -29.31
C PRO A 18 -18.13 -2.38 -28.44
N ASP A 19 -16.99 -2.83 -27.93
CA ASP A 19 -16.96 -3.85 -26.88
C ASP A 19 -17.52 -3.24 -25.59
N THR A 20 -18.81 -3.49 -25.37
CA THR A 20 -19.50 -3.26 -24.11
C THR A 20 -18.92 -4.15 -23.01
N PRO A 21 -18.86 -3.65 -21.76
CA PRO A 21 -18.22 -4.34 -20.65
C PRO A 21 -19.15 -5.42 -20.11
N ASP A 22 -18.71 -6.67 -20.03
CA ASP A 22 -19.48 -7.67 -19.29
C ASP A 22 -18.64 -8.71 -18.56
N GLU A 23 -19.24 -9.14 -17.46
CA GLU A 23 -18.95 -10.30 -16.61
C GLU A 23 -17.79 -10.23 -15.61
N ALA A 24 -18.14 -9.70 -14.43
CA ALA A 24 -17.55 -10.13 -13.17
C ALA A 24 -17.80 -11.64 -12.96
N PRO A 25 -16.77 -12.45 -12.64
CA PRO A 25 -17.01 -13.84 -12.31
C PRO A 25 -17.64 -13.98 -10.92
N ALA A 26 -18.63 -14.86 -10.89
CA ALA A 26 -19.53 -15.18 -9.79
C ALA A 26 -18.86 -15.34 -8.41
N ARG A 27 -19.53 -14.76 -7.42
CA ARG A 27 -19.47 -15.20 -6.02
C ARG A 27 -20.04 -16.62 -5.96
N ASP A 28 -19.32 -17.58 -5.40
CA ASP A 28 -19.55 -18.15 -4.06
C ASP A 28 -18.77 -19.48 -3.89
N LEU A 29 -18.74 -20.00 -2.65
CA LEU A 29 -18.18 -21.28 -2.19
C LEU A 29 -16.81 -21.19 -1.51
N GLY A 30 -16.85 -20.76 -0.24
CA GLY A 30 -15.73 -20.91 0.69
C GLY A 30 -16.07 -20.41 2.08
N LEU A 31 -16.98 -21.14 2.74
CA LEU A 31 -17.18 -21.29 4.19
C LEU A 31 -17.33 -19.99 5.01
N ASP A 32 -18.57 -19.73 5.43
CA ASP A 32 -18.88 -18.98 6.64
C ASP A 32 -18.20 -19.64 7.84
N ALA A 33 -17.01 -19.17 8.18
CA ALA A 33 -16.50 -19.28 9.53
C ALA A 33 -16.69 -17.89 10.16
N GLU A 34 -17.75 -17.75 10.95
CA GLU A 34 -17.89 -16.69 11.95
C GLU A 34 -16.71 -16.78 12.94
N GLY A 35 -15.56 -16.26 12.52
CA GLY A 35 -14.43 -16.00 13.39
C GLY A 35 -14.66 -14.69 14.11
N SER A 36 -15.49 -14.71 15.15
CA SER A 36 -15.44 -13.67 16.20
C SER A 36 -14.08 -13.78 16.90
N ALA A 37 -13.05 -13.17 16.31
CA ALA A 37 -11.76 -12.97 16.94
C ALA A 37 -11.58 -11.45 17.10
N GLY A 38 -11.52 -11.02 18.35
CA GLY A 38 -11.55 -9.63 18.77
C GLY A 38 -10.65 -8.73 17.93
N SER A 39 -11.16 -7.54 17.64
CA SER A 39 -10.35 -6.42 17.15
C SER A 39 -9.29 -6.09 18.19
N ASP A 40 -8.14 -6.76 18.16
CA ASP A 40 -6.95 -6.23 18.80
C ASP A 40 -6.63 -4.91 18.11
N GLY A 41 -6.32 -3.88 18.90
CA GLY A 41 -6.16 -2.47 18.51
C GLY A 41 -5.08 -2.17 17.45
N PHE A 42 -4.64 -3.16 16.69
CA PHE A 42 -3.70 -3.07 15.56
C PHE A 42 -4.37 -2.77 14.21
N GLY A 43 -5.70 -2.62 14.17
CA GLY A 43 -6.42 -2.26 12.93
C GLY A 43 -6.26 -3.29 11.81
N LEU A 44 -5.91 -4.53 12.17
CA LEU A 44 -5.88 -5.67 11.26
C LEU A 44 -7.32 -6.18 11.09
N VAL A 45 -8.16 -5.36 10.43
CA VAL A 45 -9.41 -5.86 9.88
C VAL A 45 -9.02 -6.93 8.87
N ALA A 46 -9.41 -8.17 9.14
CA ALA A 46 -9.34 -9.28 8.20
C ALA A 46 -10.20 -8.93 6.98
N ARG A 47 -9.66 -8.16 6.04
CA ARG A 47 -10.24 -8.01 4.72
C ARG A 47 -10.04 -9.35 4.02
N LYS A 48 -11.13 -9.97 3.56
CA LYS A 48 -11.10 -11.09 2.61
C LYS A 48 -10.22 -10.67 1.42
N GLY A 49 -8.99 -11.20 1.34
CA GLY A 49 -7.95 -10.81 0.37
C GLY A 49 -6.67 -10.21 0.96
N GLY A 50 -6.65 -9.90 2.27
CA GLY A 50 -5.45 -9.54 3.01
C GLY A 50 -4.67 -10.79 3.38
N THR A 51 -3.50 -10.96 2.76
CA THR A 51 -2.52 -12.00 3.03
C THR A 51 -2.44 -12.33 4.52
N GLY A 52 -2.83 -13.57 4.86
CA GLY A 52 -3.03 -14.05 6.21
C GLY A 52 -1.78 -13.97 7.09
N LEU A 53 -2.03 -13.80 8.38
CA LEU A 53 -1.07 -13.63 9.47
C LEU A 53 -0.08 -14.81 9.61
N PHE A 54 -0.38 -16.01 9.10
CA PHE A 54 0.52 -17.16 9.18
C PHE A 54 0.29 -18.11 7.99
N GLY A 55 1.29 -18.24 7.11
CA GLY A 55 1.33 -19.24 6.03
C GLY A 55 1.15 -18.68 4.62
N GLY A 56 2.28 -18.34 3.96
CA GLY A 56 2.31 -18.06 2.51
C GLY A 56 2.22 -16.59 2.08
N GLY A 57 2.64 -15.64 2.94
CA GLY A 57 2.53 -14.22 2.65
C GLY A 57 3.70 -13.60 1.87
N ASN A 58 3.42 -12.52 1.13
CA ASN A 58 4.43 -11.71 0.45
C ASN A 58 5.50 -11.26 1.47
N PRO A 59 6.77 -11.69 1.34
CA PRO A 59 7.83 -11.38 2.30
C PRO A 59 8.06 -9.87 2.45
N TYR A 60 7.80 -9.09 1.40
CA TYR A 60 7.92 -7.63 1.43
C TYR A 60 6.83 -6.97 2.28
N ALA A 61 5.62 -7.55 2.30
CA ALA A 61 4.52 -7.05 3.11
C ALA A 61 4.74 -7.35 4.60
N TRP A 62 5.19 -8.57 4.91
CA TRP A 62 5.60 -8.96 6.26
C TRP A 62 6.72 -8.03 6.78
N TYR A 63 7.76 -7.84 5.97
CA TYR A 63 8.88 -6.97 6.34
C TYR A 63 8.45 -5.50 6.53
N GLY A 64 7.60 -4.99 5.63
CA GLY A 64 7.00 -3.65 5.79
C GLY A 64 6.22 -3.50 7.09
N GLY A 65 5.57 -4.58 7.57
CA GLY A 65 4.93 -4.64 8.88
C GLY A 65 5.91 -4.50 10.04
N ILE A 66 7.04 -5.21 10.01
CA ILE A 66 8.10 -5.12 11.03
C ILE A 66 8.63 -3.70 11.12
N VAL A 67 9.04 -3.12 9.98
CA VAL A 67 9.59 -1.76 9.95
C VAL A 67 8.56 -0.75 10.42
N LYS A 68 7.30 -0.88 9.98
CA LYS A 68 6.20 -0.01 10.44
C LYS A 68 6.01 -0.09 11.95
N ASN A 69 5.99 -1.28 12.54
CA ASN A 69 5.81 -1.45 13.98
C ASN A 69 6.95 -0.80 14.76
N GLN A 70 8.20 -0.96 14.29
CA GLN A 70 9.34 -0.31 14.90
C GLN A 70 9.25 1.22 14.84
N LEU A 71 8.81 1.79 13.71
CA LEU A 71 8.56 3.23 13.60
C LEU A 71 7.45 3.69 14.55
N VAL A 72 6.31 2.98 14.60
CA VAL A 72 5.21 3.33 15.49
C VAL A 72 5.65 3.29 16.95
N ASN A 73 6.44 2.30 17.35
CA ASN A 73 7.00 2.21 18.71
C ASN A 73 7.92 3.39 19.02
N LEU A 74 8.80 3.76 18.09
CA LEU A 74 9.68 4.93 18.23
C LEU A 74 8.89 6.23 18.38
N LEU A 75 7.85 6.43 17.55
CA LEU A 75 7.00 7.62 17.58
C LEU A 75 6.10 7.66 18.82
N SER A 76 5.68 6.49 19.33
CA SER A 76 4.87 6.37 20.53
C SER A 76 5.59 6.82 21.80
N GLY A 77 6.92 6.97 21.78
CA GLY A 77 7.68 7.59 22.86
C GLY A 77 7.53 9.12 22.96
N ARG A 78 6.74 9.75 22.08
CA ARG A 78 6.47 11.20 22.08
C ARG A 78 5.01 11.46 22.42
N ASP A 79 4.77 12.06 23.59
CA ASP A 79 3.43 12.42 24.05
C ASP A 79 2.71 13.35 23.08
N GLU A 80 3.42 14.28 22.46
CA GLU A 80 2.89 15.25 21.51
C GLU A 80 2.27 14.56 20.28
N LEU A 81 2.91 13.49 19.81
CA LEU A 81 2.42 12.68 18.70
C LEU A 81 1.22 11.80 19.11
N ARG A 82 1.10 11.44 20.39
CA ARG A 82 -0.03 10.62 20.88
C ARG A 82 -1.30 11.43 21.09
N ARG A 83 -1.16 12.73 21.40
CA ARG A 83 -2.30 13.61 21.71
C ARG A 83 -2.96 14.23 20.47
N LYS A 84 -2.35 14.08 19.30
CA LYS A 84 -2.89 14.57 18.02
C LYS A 84 -3.11 13.41 17.04
N GLY A 85 -4.22 13.47 16.31
CA GLY A 85 -4.53 12.52 15.23
C GLY A 85 -3.84 12.99 13.95
N TYR A 86 -3.10 12.10 13.30
CA TYR A 86 -2.40 12.42 12.07
C TYR A 86 -2.25 11.22 11.15
N THR A 87 -1.98 11.49 9.87
CA THR A 87 -1.50 10.49 8.91
C THR A 87 -0.32 11.04 8.14
N ALA A 88 0.75 10.27 8.08
CA ALA A 88 1.97 10.61 7.36
C ALA A 88 2.42 9.47 6.46
N ILE A 89 3.11 9.79 5.36
CA ILE A 89 3.77 8.81 4.49
C ILE A 89 5.28 9.02 4.59
N VAL A 90 5.96 7.96 5.02
CA VAL A 90 7.41 7.93 5.21
C VAL A 90 8.04 7.05 4.14
N LYS A 91 9.15 7.49 3.57
CA LYS A 91 10.03 6.71 2.69
C LYS A 91 11.31 6.37 3.45
N ILE A 92 11.72 5.11 3.37
CA ILE A 92 12.91 4.62 4.06
C ILE A 92 13.78 3.91 3.05
N TRP A 93 15.08 4.22 3.06
CA TRP A 93 16.12 3.49 2.36
C TRP A 93 16.91 2.70 3.39
N LEU A 94 17.04 1.40 3.15
CA LEU A 94 17.79 0.49 4.00
C LEU A 94 18.93 -0.13 3.20
N LYS A 95 20.05 -0.32 3.88
CA LYS A 95 21.15 -1.16 3.41
C LYS A 95 20.79 -2.63 3.57
N SER A 96 21.52 -3.50 2.88
CA SER A 96 21.32 -4.96 2.95
C SER A 96 21.51 -5.55 4.34
N ASP A 97 22.24 -4.85 5.21
CA ASP A 97 22.43 -5.24 6.61
C ASP A 97 21.31 -4.72 7.53
N GLY A 98 20.30 -4.01 7.03
CA GLY A 98 19.23 -3.40 7.85
C GLY A 98 19.59 -2.05 8.47
N SER A 99 20.77 -1.50 8.20
CA SER A 99 21.09 -0.12 8.59
C SER A 99 20.26 0.86 7.77
N VAL A 100 19.79 1.93 8.42
CA VAL A 100 19.06 3.00 7.75
C VAL A 100 20.04 3.88 6.98
N GLU A 101 19.83 4.01 5.68
CA GLU A 101 20.60 4.92 4.84
C GLU A 101 19.97 6.31 4.82
N ARG A 102 18.64 6.37 4.69
CA ARG A 102 17.89 7.62 4.60
C ARG A 102 16.44 7.43 5.02
N ILE A 103 15.87 8.45 5.65
CA ILE A 103 14.44 8.54 5.91
C ILE A 103 13.93 9.90 5.41
N GLU A 104 12.79 9.90 4.73
CA GLU A 104 12.13 11.11 4.25
C GLU A 104 10.64 11.09 4.57
N LEU A 105 10.12 12.23 5.03
CA LEU A 105 8.69 12.47 5.17
C LEU A 105 8.13 12.88 3.80
N HIS A 106 7.53 11.93 3.07
CA HIS A 106 7.00 12.19 1.72
C HIS A 106 5.67 12.96 1.74
N ARG A 107 4.82 12.66 2.72
CA ARG A 107 3.59 13.41 3.00
C ARG A 107 3.51 13.63 4.51
N GLY A 108 3.43 14.90 4.91
CA GLY A 108 3.29 15.32 6.30
C GLY A 108 1.90 15.03 6.87
N SER A 109 1.74 15.40 8.13
CA SER A 109 0.56 15.26 8.99
C SER A 109 -0.52 16.31 8.78
N ASN A 110 -0.24 17.34 7.96
CA ASN A 110 -0.97 18.62 7.86
C ASN A 110 -0.84 19.53 9.10
N ASP A 111 0.10 19.25 10.00
CA ASP A 111 0.46 20.11 11.13
C ASP A 111 2.00 20.26 11.15
N ALA A 112 2.50 21.48 11.00
CA ALA A 112 3.93 21.76 10.89
C ALA A 112 4.71 21.42 12.18
N GLU A 113 4.08 21.57 13.35
CA GLU A 113 4.69 21.21 14.63
C GLU A 113 4.87 19.68 14.72
N ILE A 114 3.84 18.93 14.30
CA ILE A 114 3.89 17.48 14.26
C ILE A 114 4.90 16.99 13.23
N ASP A 115 5.00 17.64 12.07
CA ASP A 115 5.96 17.28 11.02
C ASP A 115 7.42 17.49 11.45
N ASP A 116 7.72 18.54 12.21
CA ASP A 116 9.04 18.75 12.80
C ASP A 116 9.38 17.66 13.83
N ILE A 117 8.44 17.34 14.73
CA ILE A 117 8.63 16.28 15.73
C ILE A 117 8.78 14.90 15.07
N LEU A 118 7.98 14.61 14.04
CA LEU A 118 8.08 13.39 13.23
C LEU A 118 9.47 13.30 12.60
N THR A 119 9.91 14.34 11.89
CA THR A 119 11.20 14.35 11.20
C THR A 119 12.36 14.13 12.18
N ARG A 120 12.38 14.87 13.30
CA ARG A 120 13.42 14.72 14.34
C ARG A 120 13.42 13.35 14.97
N THR A 121 12.24 12.76 15.19
CA THR A 121 12.13 11.46 15.84
C THR A 121 12.48 10.33 14.87
N LEU A 122 12.04 10.40 13.61
CA LEU A 122 12.39 9.44 12.57
C LEU A 122 13.90 9.40 12.31
N ASN A 123 14.58 10.54 12.32
CA ASN A 123 16.04 10.62 12.16
C ASN A 123 16.83 9.93 13.29
N LYS A 124 16.20 9.56 14.41
CA LYS A 124 16.84 8.76 15.46
C LYS A 124 16.91 7.27 15.11
N LEU A 125 16.16 6.81 14.12
CA LEU A 125 16.19 5.43 13.68
C LEU A 125 17.45 5.19 12.83
N THR A 126 18.44 4.52 13.40
CA THR A 126 19.70 4.20 12.73
C THR A 126 19.70 2.82 12.08
N ARG A 127 18.86 1.90 12.57
CA ARG A 127 18.82 0.51 12.13
C ARG A 127 17.45 -0.11 12.41
N VAL A 128 17.01 -1.01 11.54
CA VAL A 128 15.82 -1.84 11.77
C VAL A 128 16.20 -3.22 12.32
N ALA A 129 15.31 -3.83 13.09
CA ALA A 129 15.59 -5.10 13.77
C ALA A 129 15.88 -6.26 12.80
N GLU A 130 15.15 -6.29 11.68
CA GLU A 130 15.27 -7.34 10.67
C GLU A 130 15.93 -6.81 9.39
N VAL A 131 16.70 -7.66 8.72
CA VAL A 131 17.33 -7.31 7.43
C VAL A 131 16.31 -7.36 6.29
N PRO A 132 16.38 -6.45 5.30
CA PRO A 132 15.43 -6.46 4.19
C PRO A 132 15.56 -7.76 3.39
N PRO A 133 14.45 -8.40 3.02
CA PRO A 133 14.49 -9.61 2.19
C PRO A 133 15.11 -9.31 0.81
N PRO A 134 15.79 -10.29 0.18
CA PRO A 134 16.38 -10.12 -1.13
C PRO A 134 15.36 -9.64 -2.17
N GLY A 135 15.76 -8.70 -3.03
CA GLY A 135 14.90 -8.17 -4.10
C GLY A 135 13.84 -7.16 -3.64
N MET A 136 13.84 -6.75 -2.36
CA MET A 136 12.92 -5.73 -1.88
C MET A 136 13.20 -4.37 -2.54
N GLN A 137 12.16 -3.78 -3.14
CA GLN A 137 12.26 -2.48 -3.80
C GLN A 137 12.41 -1.34 -2.78
N GLN A 138 13.30 -0.40 -3.09
CA GLN A 138 13.56 0.81 -2.32
C GLN A 138 13.03 2.05 -3.07
N PRO A 139 12.58 3.11 -2.37
CA PRO A 139 12.36 3.17 -0.93
C PRO A 139 11.14 2.37 -0.49
N ILE A 140 11.20 1.87 0.74
CA ILE A 140 10.05 1.32 1.43
C ILE A 140 9.11 2.48 1.78
N LYS A 141 7.88 2.45 1.25
CA LYS A 141 6.83 3.45 1.54
C LYS A 141 5.93 2.94 2.65
N LEU A 142 5.88 3.63 3.78
CA LEU A 142 5.06 3.27 4.92
C LEU A 142 4.07 4.39 5.25
N LYS A 143 2.81 4.01 5.43
CA LYS A 143 1.79 4.92 5.97
C LYS A 143 1.69 4.74 7.48
N ILE A 144 1.86 5.84 8.20
CA ILE A 144 1.73 5.92 9.66
C ILE A 144 0.47 6.71 9.96
N THR A 145 -0.34 6.20 10.89
CA THR A 145 -1.56 6.87 11.32
C THR A 145 -1.63 6.81 12.85
N SER A 146 -1.83 7.97 13.47
CA SER A 146 -2.20 8.11 14.88
C SER A 146 -3.67 8.50 14.95
N ARG A 147 -4.42 7.86 15.85
CA ARG A 147 -5.83 8.15 16.14
C ARG A 147 -5.91 8.56 17.61
N ILE A 148 -6.66 9.63 17.90
CA ILE A 148 -7.02 10.04 19.26
C ILE A 148 -8.24 9.25 19.70
#